data_AF-A0A7Y6I6P1-F1
#
_entry.id   AF-A0A7Y6I6P1-F1
#
_cell.length_a   1.000
_cell.length_b   1.000
_cell.length_c   1.000
_cell.angle_alpha   90.00
_cell.angle_beta   90.00
_cell.angle_gamma   90.00
#
_symmetry.space_group_name_H-M   'P 1'
#
loop_
_entity.id
_entity.type
_entity.pdbx_description
1 polymer ?
#
loop_
_entity_poly.entity_id
_entity_poly.type
_entity_poly.pdbx_seq_one_letter_code
_entity_poly.pdbx_strand_id
1 'polypeptide(L)'
;MTGTPGDREQVSVSLDGREAAGRNYRTLADEYAQFAAGLRGSLSGGLLDLPEINGPYGELVTNLHERCRQVEMRLRHAGDGQVAAAATFGETEAVAGEAAGRLQQAFEA
;
A
#
# COMPACT_ATOMS: atom_id res chain seq x y z
N MET A 1 -2.73 -28.86 -33.10
CA MET A 1 -2.29 -28.23 -31.84
C MET A 1 -2.44 -26.73 -31.98
N THR A 2 -3.56 -26.18 -31.53
CA THR A 2 -3.82 -24.73 -31.49
C THR A 2 -3.92 -24.34 -30.03
N GLY A 3 -2.84 -23.81 -29.46
CA GLY A 3 -2.82 -23.28 -28.11
C GLY A 3 -3.49 -21.91 -28.09
N THR A 4 -4.63 -21.79 -27.42
CA THR A 4 -5.31 -20.53 -27.18
C THR A 4 -4.45 -19.66 -26.24
N PRO A 5 -4.16 -18.39 -26.56
CA PRO A 5 -3.39 -17.54 -25.68
C PRO A 5 -4.25 -17.11 -24.49
N GLY A 6 -3.89 -17.65 -23.31
CA GLY A 6 -3.99 -16.96 -22.03
C GLY A 6 -5.39 -16.71 -21.50
N ASP A 7 -5.91 -17.70 -20.76
CA ASP A 7 -6.62 -17.43 -19.51
C ASP A 7 -5.69 -16.61 -18.61
N ARG A 8 -5.66 -15.29 -18.81
CA ARG A 8 -5.35 -14.39 -17.70
C ARG A 8 -6.58 -14.48 -16.82
N GLU A 9 -6.52 -15.40 -15.86
CA GLU A 9 -7.44 -15.45 -14.73
C GLU A 9 -7.63 -14.00 -14.26
N GLN A 10 -8.79 -13.44 -14.61
CA GLN A 10 -9.13 -12.07 -14.29
C GLN A 10 -9.39 -12.12 -12.78
N VAL A 11 -8.35 -11.89 -11.98
CA VAL A 11 -8.46 -11.83 -10.53
C VAL A 11 -9.34 -10.61 -10.25
N SER A 12 -10.65 -10.84 -10.12
CA SER A 12 -11.59 -9.84 -9.66
C SER A 12 -11.35 -9.65 -8.17
N VAL A 13 -10.49 -8.68 -7.84
CA VAL A 13 -10.31 -8.28 -6.44
C VAL A 13 -11.59 -7.56 -6.03
N SER A 14 -12.34 -8.17 -5.11
CA SER A 14 -13.57 -7.59 -4.56
C SER A 14 -13.28 -6.25 -3.86
N LEU A 15 -14.31 -5.40 -3.79
CA LEU A 15 -14.26 -4.13 -3.05
C LEU A 15 -13.79 -4.36 -1.61
N ASP A 16 -14.42 -5.30 -0.91
CA ASP A 16 -14.06 -5.69 0.46
C ASP A 16 -12.61 -6.12 0.58
N GLY A 17 -12.09 -6.86 -0.41
CA GLY A 17 -10.70 -7.30 -0.45
C GLY A 17 -9.72 -6.13 -0.58
N ARG A 18 -10.07 -5.13 -1.39
CA ARG A 18 -9.27 -3.89 -1.54
C ARG A 18 -9.30 -3.04 -0.28
N GLU A 19 -10.45 -2.87 0.34
CA GLU A 19 -10.56 -2.14 1.60
C GLU A 19 -9.79 -2.83 2.73
N ALA A 20 -9.89 -4.16 2.83
CA ALA A 20 -9.13 -4.95 3.79
C ALA A 20 -7.62 -4.82 3.54
N ALA A 21 -7.18 -4.90 2.28
CA ALA A 21 -5.78 -4.66 1.93
C ALA A 21 -5.34 -3.24 2.32
N GLY A 22 -6.17 -2.22 2.07
CA GLY A 22 -5.90 -0.84 2.48
C GLY A 22 -5.70 -0.70 3.99
N ARG A 23 -6.57 -1.32 4.80
CA ARG A 23 -6.42 -1.38 6.27
C ARG A 23 -5.13 -2.09 6.68
N ASN A 24 -4.83 -3.23 6.08
CA ASN A 24 -3.62 -4.00 6.39
C ASN A 24 -2.34 -3.22 6.08
N TYR A 25 -2.29 -2.50 4.95
CA TYR A 25 -1.15 -1.64 4.61
C TYR A 25 -0.98 -0.49 5.59
N ARG A 26 -2.07 0.10 6.09
CA ARG A 26 -2.00 1.15 7.14
C ARG A 26 -1.45 0.60 8.45
N THR A 27 -1.97 -0.55 8.91
CA THR A 27 -1.43 -1.23 10.10
C THR A 27 0.05 -1.52 9.94
N LEU A 28 0.46 -2.07 8.79
CA LEU A 28 1.88 -2.35 8.53
C LEU A 28 2.73 -1.08 8.48
N ALA A 29 2.21 0.02 7.94
CA ALA A 29 2.91 1.30 7.95
C ALA A 29 3.10 1.85 9.38
N ASP A 30 2.10 1.70 10.24
CA ASP A 30 2.17 2.15 11.64
C ASP A 30 3.13 1.27 12.47
N GLU A 31 3.08 -0.04 12.29
CA GLU A 31 4.07 -0.98 12.88
C GLU A 31 5.49 -0.67 12.41
N TYR A 32 5.66 -0.38 11.11
CA TYR A 32 6.95 -0.01 10.56
C TYR A 32 7.46 1.33 11.11
N ALA A 33 6.58 2.31 11.30
CA ALA A 33 6.92 3.58 11.92
C ALA A 33 7.41 3.40 13.37
N GLN A 34 6.78 2.51 14.14
CA GLN A 34 7.23 2.16 15.50
C GLN A 34 8.61 1.47 15.48
N PHE A 35 8.81 0.52 14.56
CA PHE A 35 10.11 -0.11 14.36
C PHE A 35 11.20 0.92 14.01
N ALA A 36 10.93 1.82 13.07
CA ALA A 36 11.87 2.85 12.64
C ALA A 36 12.19 3.86 13.76
N ALA A 37 11.22 4.17 14.61
CA ALA A 37 11.43 4.99 15.81
C ALA A 37 12.34 4.28 16.83
N GLY A 38 12.11 2.99 17.07
CA GLY A 38 12.96 2.17 17.95
C GLY A 38 14.40 2.06 17.43
N LEU A 39 14.57 1.86 16.12
CA LEU A 39 15.87 1.83 15.46
C LEU A 39 16.62 3.18 15.59
N ARG A 40 15.91 4.30 15.50
CA ARG A 40 16.52 5.62 15.71
C ARG A 40 17.03 5.82 17.12
N GLY A 41 16.29 5.33 18.11
CA GLY A 41 16.71 5.38 19.52
C GLY A 41 17.87 4.45 19.85
N SER A 42 18.04 3.34 19.12
CA SER A 42 19.17 2.41 19.35
C SER A 42 20.46 2.86 18.68
N LEU A 43 20.36 3.62 17.58
CA LEU A 43 21.51 4.15 16.83
C LEU A 43 21.96 5.53 17.31
N SER A 44 21.25 6.14 18.26
CA SER A 44 21.66 7.39 18.90
C SER A 44 22.77 7.13 19.93
N GLY A 45 23.99 6.99 19.44
CA GLY A 45 25.21 6.83 20.22
C GLY A 45 26.35 6.49 19.26
N GLY A 46 27.45 7.24 19.31
CA GLY A 46 28.63 6.89 18.52
C GLY A 46 29.08 5.47 18.85
N LEU A 47 29.41 4.67 17.84
CA LEU A 47 29.74 3.26 18.04
C LEU A 47 31.02 3.11 18.89
N LEU A 48 31.95 4.06 18.76
CA LEU A 48 33.26 4.14 19.41
C LEU A 48 33.73 5.60 19.47
N ASP A 49 34.67 5.93 20.37
CA ASP A 49 35.31 7.26 20.46
C ASP A 49 36.41 7.45 19.37
N LEU A 50 36.11 6.99 18.15
CA LEU A 50 37.03 6.99 17.00
C LEU A 50 36.46 7.87 15.88
N PRO A 51 37.01 9.07 15.64
CA PRO A 51 36.52 10.02 14.65
C PRO A 51 36.41 9.45 13.24
N GLU A 52 37.34 8.58 12.84
CA GLU A 52 37.39 7.94 11.53
C GLU A 52 36.21 6.99 11.28
N ILE A 53 35.59 6.48 12.35
CA ILE A 53 34.44 5.59 12.31
C ILE A 53 33.14 6.38 12.46
N ASN A 54 33.15 7.41 13.31
CA ASN A 54 31.94 8.18 13.63
C ASN A 54 31.35 8.95 12.44
N GLY A 55 32.19 9.46 11.53
CA GLY A 55 31.72 10.11 10.31
C GLY A 55 30.94 9.15 9.39
N PRO A 56 31.58 8.09 8.86
CA PRO A 56 30.90 7.08 8.03
C PRO A 56 29.72 6.40 8.71
N TYR A 57 29.80 6.18 10.03
CA TYR A 57 28.70 5.64 10.81
C TYR A 57 27.49 6.60 10.84
N GLY A 58 27.72 7.89 11.05
CA GLY A 58 26.66 8.91 11.02
C GLY A 58 25.96 8.99 9.65
N GLU A 59 26.72 8.88 8.56
CA GLU A 59 26.15 8.82 7.20
C GLU A 59 25.31 7.56 6.99
N LEU A 60 25.79 6.39 7.44
CA LEU A 60 25.05 5.13 7.39
C LEU A 60 23.74 5.22 8.17
N VAL A 61 23.78 5.72 9.40
CA VAL A 61 22.59 5.91 10.26
C VAL A 61 21.59 6.86 9.58
N THR A 62 22.07 7.96 9.00
CA THR A 62 21.23 8.90 8.25
C THR A 62 20.58 8.23 7.04
N ASN A 63 21.34 7.48 6.25
CA ASN A 63 20.80 6.77 5.08
C ASN A 63 19.75 5.72 5.47
N LEU A 64 20.01 4.99 6.55
CA LEU A 64 19.10 3.99 7.08
C LEU A 64 17.77 4.63 7.52
N HIS A 65 17.82 5.76 8.24
CA HIS A 65 16.61 6.49 8.63
C HIS A 65 15.81 6.99 7.43
N GLU A 66 16.47 7.51 6.40
CA GLU A 66 15.79 7.97 5.19
C GLU A 66 15.13 6.79 4.45
N ARG A 67 15.81 5.64 4.37
CA ARG A 67 15.22 4.43 3.78
C ARG A 67 14.00 3.94 4.57
N CYS A 68 14.06 3.97 5.90
CA CYS A 68 12.90 3.65 6.73
C CYS A 68 11.73 4.57 6.41
N ARG A 69 11.96 5.90 6.35
CA ARG A 69 10.92 6.86 5.99
C ARG A 69 10.30 6.56 4.61
N GLN A 70 11.12 6.19 3.63
CA GLN A 70 10.64 5.83 2.28
C GLN A 70 9.79 4.56 2.28
N VAL A 71 10.14 3.54 3.05
CA VAL A 71 9.34 2.32 3.17
C VAL A 71 7.99 2.64 3.81
N GLU A 72 7.97 3.40 4.90
CA GLU A 72 6.73 3.84 5.55
C GLU A 72 5.81 4.57 4.57
N MET A 73 6.33 5.56 3.83
CA MET A 73 5.56 6.31 2.84
C MET A 73 5.00 5.40 1.74
N ARG A 74 5.78 4.42 1.27
CA ARG A 74 5.33 3.48 0.23
C ARG A 74 4.22 2.56 0.75
N LEU A 75 4.30 2.12 2.00
CA LEU A 75 3.23 1.31 2.62
C LEU A 75 1.94 2.11 2.73
N ARG A 76 2.00 3.35 3.21
CA ARG A 76 0.84 4.25 3.26
C ARG A 76 0.24 4.47 1.88
N HIS A 77 1.09 4.81 0.91
CA HIS A 77 0.67 5.06 -0.47
C HIS A 77 0.02 3.84 -1.12
N ALA A 78 0.58 2.64 -0.91
CA ALA A 78 -0.02 1.40 -1.39
C ALA A 78 -1.39 1.16 -0.77
N GLY A 79 -1.54 1.37 0.54
CA GLY A 79 -2.81 1.24 1.25
C GLY A 79 -3.87 2.22 0.75
N ASP A 80 -3.51 3.50 0.63
CA ASP A 80 -4.41 4.53 0.11
C ASP A 80 -4.79 4.27 -1.35
N GLY A 81 -3.88 3.73 -2.16
CA GLY A 81 -4.17 3.28 -3.51
C GLY A 81 -5.21 2.16 -3.58
N GLN A 82 -5.20 1.22 -2.62
CA GLN A 82 -6.23 0.18 -2.55
C GLN A 82 -7.60 0.75 -2.17
N VAL A 83 -7.65 1.67 -1.20
CA VAL A 83 -8.91 2.32 -0.80
C VAL A 83 -9.48 3.17 -1.93
N ALA A 84 -8.64 3.96 -2.61
CA ALA A 84 -9.05 4.75 -3.76
C ALA A 84 -9.58 3.86 -4.90
N ALA A 85 -8.89 2.75 -5.19
CA ALA A 85 -9.37 1.79 -6.18
C ALA A 85 -10.73 1.21 -5.80
N ALA A 86 -10.92 0.81 -4.53
CA ALA A 86 -12.21 0.32 -4.04
C ALA A 86 -13.33 1.35 -4.26
N ALA A 87 -13.11 2.62 -3.91
CA ALA A 87 -14.09 3.69 -4.12
C ALA A 87 -14.48 3.82 -5.60
N THR A 88 -13.50 3.89 -6.50
CA THR A 88 -13.75 4.00 -7.96
C THR A 88 -14.54 2.82 -8.51
N PHE A 89 -14.22 1.59 -8.10
CA PHE A 89 -14.95 0.40 -8.55
C PHE A 89 -16.38 0.39 -8.00
N GLY A 90 -16.58 0.75 -6.72
CA GLY A 90 -17.91 0.82 -6.11
C GLY A 90 -18.82 1.85 -6.79
N GLU A 91 -18.29 3.03 -7.13
CA GLU A 91 -19.03 4.04 -7.91
C GLU A 91 -19.42 3.51 -9.30
N THR A 92 -18.50 2.81 -9.97
CA THR A 92 -18.75 2.24 -11.29
C THR A 92 -19.83 1.16 -11.24
N GLU A 93 -19.79 0.27 -10.25
CA GLU A 93 -20.81 -0.77 -10.04
C GLU A 93 -22.18 -0.17 -9.71
N ALA A 94 -22.24 0.87 -8.90
CA ALA A 94 -23.49 1.56 -8.56
C ALA A 94 -24.15 2.17 -9.80
N VAL A 95 -23.40 2.91 -10.61
CA VAL A 95 -23.90 3.52 -11.86
C VAL A 95 -24.37 2.45 -12.85
N ALA A 96 -23.64 1.34 -12.98
CA ALA A 96 -24.03 0.23 -13.83
C ALA A 96 -25.33 -0.43 -13.35
N GLY A 97 -25.48 -0.64 -12.05
CA GLY A 97 -26.69 -1.19 -11.44
C GLY A 97 -27.92 -0.30 -11.66
N GLU A 98 -27.77 1.02 -11.49
CA GLU A 98 -28.84 1.99 -11.77
C GLU A 98 -29.25 2.01 -13.24
N ALA A 99 -28.29 1.92 -14.16
CA ALA A 99 -28.58 1.86 -15.60
C ALA A 99 -29.32 0.56 -15.96
N ALA A 100 -28.89 -0.58 -15.42
CA ALA A 100 -29.55 -1.86 -15.62
C ALA A 100 -30.99 -1.86 -15.06
N GLY A 101 -31.20 -1.31 -13.86
CA GLY A 101 -32.52 -1.19 -13.26
C GLY A 101 -33.50 -0.35 -14.09
N ARG A 102 -33.01 0.77 -14.66
CA ARG A 102 -33.81 1.60 -15.57
C ARG A 102 -34.18 0.87 -16.87
N LEU A 103 -33.26 0.09 -17.43
CA LEU A 103 -33.54 -0.71 -18.63
C LEU A 103 -34.57 -1.81 -18.33
N GLN A 104 -34.42 -2.52 -17.21
CA GLN A 104 -35.37 -3.55 -16.77
C GLN A 104 -36.79 -2.98 -16.65
N GLN A 105 -36.94 -1.84 -15.96
CA GLN A 105 -38.24 -1.16 -15.81
C GLN A 105 -38.84 -0.72 -17.14
N ALA A 106 -38.01 -0.32 -18.12
CA ALA A 106 -38.48 0.09 -19.44
C ALA A 106 -38.95 -1.08 -20.31
N PHE A 107 -38.49 -2.31 -20.05
CA PHE A 107 -38.94 -3.53 -20.75
C PHE A 107 -40.16 -4.19 -20.08
N GLU A 108 -40.39 -3.92 -18.79
CA GLU A 108 -41.52 -4.44 -18.02
C GLU A 108 -42.76 -3.52 -18.02
N ALA A 109 -42.63 -2.30 -18.54
CA ALA A 109 -43.71 -1.30 -18.69
C ALA A 109 -44.31 -1.28 -20.11
#